data_AF-A0A9E2BAF7-F1
#
_entry.id   AF-A0A9E2BAF7-F1
#
_cell.length_a   1.000
_cell.length_b   1.000
_cell.length_c   1.000
_cell.angle_alpha   90.00
_cell.angle_beta   90.00
_cell.angle_gamma   90.00
#
_symmetry.space_group_name_H-M   'P 1'
#
loop_
_entity.id
_entity.type
_entity.pdbx_description
1 polymer ?
#
loop_
_entity_poly.entity_id
_entity_poly.type
_entity_poly.pdbx_seq_one_letter_code
_entity_poly.pdbx_strand_id
1 'polypeptide(L)'
;EYNNLRYQIAMVLREIYRLRGDEDIDHGIAILEMDELKAEIQSAHTELDVRVTGILRDDRITPTMATSLLNDFNYVDETSRHLLDTAQALLFSHSDLVAEAAQEVVLDEDEIEKASAA
;
A
#
# COMPACT_ATOMS: atom_id res chain seq x y z
N GLU A 1 -6.37 19.67 6.15
CA GLU A 1 -6.20 18.43 6.96
C GLU A 1 -7.34 17.43 6.76
N TYR A 2 -8.59 17.67 7.18
CA TYR A 2 -9.67 16.67 6.99
C TYR A 2 -9.90 16.21 5.55
N ASN A 3 -9.78 17.10 4.56
CA ASN A 3 -9.86 16.70 3.15
C ASN A 3 -8.67 15.81 2.73
N ASN A 4 -7.49 15.99 3.33
CA ASN A 4 -6.34 15.14 3.08
C ASN A 4 -6.58 13.73 3.61
N LEU A 5 -7.20 13.61 4.80
CA LEU A 5 -7.61 12.32 5.35
C LEU A 5 -8.57 11.58 4.41
N ARG A 6 -9.60 12.28 3.92
CA ARG A 6 -10.57 11.72 2.97
C ARG A 6 -9.91 11.32 1.65
N TYR A 7 -8.99 12.15 1.16
CA TYR A 7 -8.24 11.87 -0.06
C TYR A 7 -7.38 10.60 0.08
N GLN A 8 -6.69 10.43 1.21
CA GLN A 8 -5.89 9.23 1.47
C GLN A 8 -6.74 7.96 1.42
N ILE A 9 -7.88 7.92 2.10
CA ILE A 9 -8.81 6.77 2.05
C ILE A 9 -9.26 6.52 0.61
N ALA A 10 -9.64 7.58 -0.11
CA ALA A 10 -10.10 7.45 -1.49
C ALA A 10 -9.01 6.91 -2.43
N MET A 11 -7.75 7.33 -2.23
CA MET A 11 -6.61 6.83 -2.98
C MET A 11 -6.38 5.34 -2.73
N VAL A 12 -6.39 4.91 -1.47
CA VAL A 12 -6.26 3.49 -1.09
C VAL A 12 -7.36 2.66 -1.74
N LEU A 13 -8.61 3.09 -1.63
CA LEU A 13 -9.74 2.38 -2.25
C LEU A 13 -9.65 2.33 -3.77
N ARG A 14 -9.20 3.42 -4.41
CA ARG A 14 -8.99 3.49 -5.85
C ARG A 14 -7.88 2.52 -6.29
N GLU A 15 -6.81 2.42 -5.52
CA GLU A 15 -5.70 1.54 -5.85
C GLU A 15 -6.09 0.07 -5.73
N ILE A 16 -6.77 -0.29 -4.65
CA ILE A 16 -7.37 -1.62 -4.48
C ILE A 16 -8.31 -1.95 -5.65
N TYR A 17 -9.12 -0.98 -6.09
CA TYR A 17 -10.02 -1.17 -7.23
C TYR A 17 -9.25 -1.39 -8.54
N ARG A 18 -8.16 -0.65 -8.78
CA ARG A 18 -7.32 -0.81 -9.97
C ARG A 18 -6.71 -2.21 -10.01
N LEU A 19 -6.08 -2.64 -8.92
CA LEU A 19 -5.43 -3.95 -8.81
C LEU A 19 -6.40 -5.11 -8.99
N ARG A 20 -7.66 -4.95 -8.57
CA ARG A 20 -8.70 -5.94 -8.81
C ARG A 20 -9.10 -6.08 -10.29
N GLY A 21 -9.06 -4.98 -11.05
CA GLY A 21 -9.62 -4.91 -12.40
C GLY A 21 -8.65 -5.26 -13.51
N ASP A 22 -7.38 -5.50 -13.19
CA ASP A 22 -6.32 -5.71 -14.14
C ASP A 22 -5.98 -7.21 -14.21
N GLU A 23 -6.65 -7.93 -15.12
CA GLU A 23 -6.49 -9.38 -15.28
C GLU A 23 -5.09 -9.77 -15.80
N ASP A 24 -4.35 -8.81 -16.37
CA ASP A 24 -3.01 -9.00 -16.95
C ASP A 24 -1.87 -8.56 -16.02
N ILE A 25 -2.18 -8.07 -14.80
CA ILE A 25 -1.15 -7.69 -13.83
C ILE A 25 -0.57 -8.93 -13.15
N ASP A 26 0.75 -9.05 -13.23
CA ASP A 26 1.57 -9.97 -12.44
C ASP A 26 1.29 -9.76 -10.94
N HIS A 27 0.99 -10.85 -10.24
CA HIS A 27 0.57 -10.79 -8.85
C HIS A 27 1.70 -10.36 -7.92
N GLY A 28 2.95 -10.67 -8.26
CA GLY A 28 4.13 -10.18 -7.57
C GLY A 28 4.29 -8.66 -7.68
N ILE A 29 4.10 -8.10 -8.88
CA ILE A 29 4.14 -6.65 -9.11
C ILE A 29 3.03 -5.96 -8.32
N ALA A 30 1.80 -6.48 -8.36
CA ALA A 30 0.68 -5.92 -7.63
C ALA A 30 0.93 -5.82 -6.12
N ILE A 31 1.52 -6.85 -5.53
CA ILE A 31 1.86 -6.86 -4.10
C ILE A 31 2.92 -5.81 -3.75
N LEU A 32 3.95 -5.67 -4.59
CA LEU A 32 4.97 -4.65 -4.39
C LEU A 32 4.39 -3.24 -4.47
N GLU A 33 3.49 -2.98 -5.41
CA GLU A 33 2.76 -1.70 -5.51
C GLU A 33 1.92 -1.43 -4.25
N MET A 34 1.28 -2.46 -3.68
CA MET A 34 0.55 -2.33 -2.42
C MET A 34 1.46 -2.03 -1.23
N ASP A 35 2.63 -2.68 -1.15
CA ASP A 35 3.60 -2.44 -0.08
C ASP A 35 4.25 -1.05 -0.20
N GLU A 36 4.49 -0.56 -1.42
CA GLU A 36 4.91 0.82 -1.68
C GLU A 36 3.87 1.80 -1.13
N LEU A 37 2.58 1.59 -1.43
CA LEU A 37 1.52 2.44 -0.90
C LEU A 37 1.45 2.44 0.63
N LYS A 38 1.67 1.28 1.28
CA LYS A 38 1.78 1.19 2.74
C LYS A 38 2.94 2.04 3.27
N ALA A 39 4.09 1.99 2.59
CA ALA A 39 5.26 2.78 2.96
C ALA A 39 5.03 4.29 2.79
N GLU A 40 4.39 4.73 1.72
CA GLU A 40 4.02 6.13 1.49
C GLU A 40 3.10 6.67 2.58
N ILE A 41 2.06 5.89 2.94
CA ILE A 41 1.13 6.22 4.01
C ILE A 41 1.89 6.41 5.34
N GLN A 42 2.84 5.52 5.64
CA GLN A 42 3.64 5.61 6.85
C GLN A 42 4.60 6.81 6.84
N SER A 43 5.12 7.19 5.67
CA SER A 43 5.94 8.41 5.53
C SER A 43 5.12 9.68 5.76
N ALA A 44 3.90 9.74 5.21
CA ALA A 44 2.98 10.86 5.37
C ALA A 44 2.60 11.12 6.85
N HIS A 45 2.71 10.10 7.71
CA HIS A 45 2.51 10.21 9.16
C HIS A 45 3.48 11.18 9.80
N THR A 46 4.77 11.05 9.51
CA THR A 46 5.82 11.89 10.09
C THR A 46 5.65 13.37 9.69
N GLU A 47 5.18 13.62 8.47
CA GLU A 47 4.93 14.99 8.00
C GLU A 47 3.69 15.62 8.64
N LEU A 48 2.71 14.82 9.05
CA LEU A 48 1.47 15.32 9.63
C LEU A 48 1.71 15.97 11.00
N ASP A 49 2.53 15.37 11.85
CA ASP A 49 2.86 15.94 13.17
C ASP A 49 3.44 17.35 13.05
N VAL A 50 4.30 17.56 12.05
CA VAL A 50 4.87 18.88 11.74
C VAL A 50 3.79 19.84 11.26
N ARG A 51 2.91 19.41 10.34
CA ARG A 51 1.82 20.25 9.82
C ARG A 51 0.82 20.65 10.91
N VAL A 52 0.38 19.72 11.75
CA VAL A 52 -0.58 19.97 12.84
C VAL A 52 0.02 20.92 13.86
N THR A 53 1.29 20.71 14.24
CA THR A 53 2.00 21.61 15.15
C THR A 53 2.11 23.03 14.57
N GLY A 54 2.38 23.13 13.26
CA GLY A 54 2.44 24.43 12.56
C GLY A 54 1.11 25.18 12.64
N ILE A 55 0.01 24.57 12.19
CA ILE A 55 -1.31 25.23 12.19
C ILE A 55 -1.86 25.49 13.59
N LEU A 56 -1.45 24.72 14.61
CA LEU A 56 -1.76 25.00 16.01
C LEU A 56 -0.99 26.21 16.52
N ARG A 57 0.31 26.33 16.20
CA ARG A 57 1.13 27.50 16.57
C ARG A 57 0.66 28.80 15.91
N ASP A 58 0.11 28.69 14.71
CA ASP A 58 -0.45 29.82 13.97
C ASP A 58 -1.89 30.18 14.41
N ASP A 59 -2.39 29.61 15.51
CA ASP A 59 -3.75 29.81 16.04
C ASP A 59 -4.88 29.53 15.03
N ARG A 60 -4.61 28.73 13.99
CA ARG A 60 -5.60 28.38 12.95
C ARG A 60 -6.56 27.28 13.38
N ILE A 61 -6.19 26.52 14.41
CA ILE A 61 -7.01 25.48 15.04
C ILE A 61 -6.85 25.57 16.56
N THR A 62 -7.83 25.06 17.31
CA THR A 62 -7.73 24.99 18.77
C THR A 62 -6.94 23.76 19.22
N PRO A 63 -6.44 23.73 20.47
CA PRO A 63 -5.80 22.52 21.03
C PRO A 63 -6.70 21.29 20.96
N THR A 64 -8.02 21.44 21.22
CA THR A 64 -8.98 20.34 21.10
C THR A 64 -9.10 19.84 19.67
N MET A 65 -9.11 20.73 18.68
CA MET A 65 -9.12 20.35 17.26
C MET A 65 -7.82 19.64 16.87
N ALA A 66 -6.66 20.08 17.38
CA ALA A 66 -5.39 19.42 17.13
C ALA A 66 -5.39 17.97 17.66
N THR A 67 -5.84 17.75 18.90
CA THR A 67 -5.96 16.39 19.46
C THR A 67 -6.93 15.52 18.66
N SER A 68 -8.10 16.06 18.29
CA SER A 68 -9.06 15.32 17.45
C SER A 68 -8.44 14.94 16.12
N LEU A 69 -7.73 15.86 15.48
CA LEU A 69 -7.13 15.64 14.17
C LEU A 69 -6.01 14.59 14.21
N LEU A 70 -5.16 14.60 15.25
CA LEU A 70 -4.14 13.57 15.45
C LEU A 70 -4.77 12.19 15.65
N ASN A 71 -5.85 12.11 16.42
CA ASN A 71 -6.59 10.86 16.59
C ASN A 71 -7.22 10.38 15.29
N ASP A 72 -7.94 11.26 14.59
CA ASP A 72 -8.61 10.95 13.32
C ASP A 72 -7.59 10.50 12.27
N PHE A 73 -6.40 11.10 12.26
CA PHE A 73 -5.32 10.68 11.36
C PHE A 73 -4.80 9.28 11.69
N ASN A 74 -4.52 8.98 12.96
CA ASN A 74 -4.10 7.63 13.37
C ASN A 74 -5.15 6.57 12.98
N TYR A 75 -6.44 6.88 13.14
CA TYR A 75 -7.52 6.01 12.68
C TYR A 75 -7.50 5.80 11.17
N VAL A 76 -7.23 6.84 10.38
CA VAL A 76 -7.15 6.74 8.93
C VAL A 76 -5.94 5.94 8.46
N ASP A 77 -4.78 6.12 9.10
CA ASP A 77 -3.59 5.31 8.84
C ASP A 77 -3.86 3.83 9.09
N GLU A 78 -4.34 3.49 10.29
CA GLU A 78 -4.68 2.12 10.68
C GLU A 78 -5.74 1.50 9.74
N THR A 79 -6.81 2.24 9.45
CA THR A 79 -7.86 1.79 8.53
C THR A 79 -7.31 1.53 7.13
N SER A 80 -6.44 2.41 6.63
CA SER A 80 -5.84 2.27 5.30
C SER A 80 -4.97 1.02 5.20
N ARG A 81 -4.15 0.73 6.22
CA ARG A 81 -3.33 -0.48 6.28
C ARG A 81 -4.19 -1.74 6.30
N HIS A 82 -5.21 -1.78 7.16
CA HIS A 82 -6.14 -2.92 7.21
C HIS A 82 -6.88 -3.15 5.89
N LEU A 83 -7.25 -2.08 5.17
CA LEU A 83 -7.84 -2.20 3.84
C LEU A 83 -6.88 -2.85 2.84
N LEU A 84 -5.61 -2.42 2.85
CA LEU A 84 -4.58 -2.98 1.98
C LEU A 84 -4.26 -4.44 2.32
N ASP A 85 -4.11 -4.78 3.60
CA ASP A 85 -3.88 -6.16 4.03
C ASP A 85 -5.06 -7.07 3.65
N THR A 86 -6.29 -6.57 3.79
CA THR A 86 -7.51 -7.29 3.38
C THR A 86 -7.55 -7.48 1.88
N ALA A 87 -7.25 -6.45 1.09
CA ALA A 87 -7.20 -6.54 -0.35
C ALA A 87 -6.12 -7.54 -0.81
N GLN A 88 -4.95 -7.51 -0.21
CA GLN A 88 -3.85 -8.42 -0.52
C GLN A 88 -4.27 -9.89 -0.27
N ALA A 89 -4.91 -10.15 0.87
CA ALA A 89 -5.39 -11.48 1.22
C ALA A 89 -6.55 -11.99 0.35
N LEU A 90 -7.38 -11.10 -0.19
CA LEU A 90 -8.54 -11.45 -1.02
C LEU A 90 -8.22 -11.56 -2.51
N LEU A 91 -7.25 -10.79 -2.99
CA LEU A 91 -6.90 -10.71 -4.41
C LEU A 91 -5.77 -11.66 -4.79
N PHE A 92 -4.86 -11.98 -3.86
CA PHE A 92 -3.69 -12.82 -4.15
C PHE A 92 -3.65 -14.01 -3.22
N SER A 93 -3.67 -15.23 -3.77
CA SER A 93 -3.40 -16.42 -2.97
C SER A 93 -1.90 -16.69 -2.92
N HIS A 94 -1.40 -17.13 -1.77
CA HIS A 94 0.02 -17.47 -1.62
C HIS A 94 0.45 -18.60 -2.56
N SER A 95 -0.48 -19.48 -2.96
CA SER A 95 -0.25 -20.52 -3.96
C SER A 95 -0.04 -19.97 -5.37
N ASP A 96 -0.74 -18.90 -5.75
CA ASP A 96 -0.62 -18.32 -7.09
C ASP A 96 0.76 -17.67 -7.26
N LEU A 97 1.23 -16.96 -6.23
CA LEU A 97 2.57 -16.35 -6.22
C LEU A 97 3.69 -17.39 -6.32
N VAL A 98 3.57 -18.50 -5.58
CA VAL A 98 4.57 -19.58 -5.64
C VAL A 98 4.55 -20.28 -6.99
N ALA A 99 3.38 -20.43 -7.61
CA ALA A 99 3.26 -21.00 -8.94
C ALA A 99 3.90 -20.08 -10.02
N GLU A 100 3.63 -18.78 -9.96
CA GLU A 100 4.19 -17.77 -10.88
C GLU A 100 5.72 -17.68 -10.74
N ALA A 101 6.24 -17.54 -9.52
CA ALA A 101 7.68 -17.52 -9.26
C ALA A 101 8.37 -18.85 -9.65
N ALA A 102 7.70 -19.99 -9.48
CA ALA A 102 8.25 -21.27 -9.93
C ALA A 102 8.32 -21.34 -11.47
N GLN A 103 7.35 -20.74 -12.17
CA GLN A 103 7.31 -20.70 -13.62
C GLN A 103 8.43 -19.83 -14.22
N GLU A 104 8.84 -18.76 -13.54
CA GLU A 104 10.01 -17.94 -13.93
C GLU A 104 11.36 -18.66 -13.75
N VAL A 105 11.44 -19.66 -12.86
CA VAL A 105 12.69 -20.39 -12.54
C VAL A 105 12.77 -21.73 -13.28
N VAL A 106 11.70 -22.16 -13.96
CA VAL A 106 11.72 -23.35 -14.81
C VAL A 106 12.59 -23.07 -16.02
N LEU A 107 13.74 -23.75 -16.07
CA LEU A 107 14.64 -23.72 -17.21
C LEU A 107 13.93 -24.24 -18.47
N ASP A 108 14.15 -23.56 -19.59
CA ASP A 108 13.70 -24.06 -20.88
C ASP A 108 14.58 -25.23 -21.38
N GLU A 109 14.13 -25.92 -22.43
CA GLU A 109 14.84 -27.07 -23.00
C GLU A 109 16.28 -26.72 -23.43
N ASP A 110 16.51 -25.50 -23.91
CA ASP A 110 17.82 -25.02 -24.38
C ASP A 110 18.78 -24.71 -23.21
N GLU A 111 18.24 -24.18 -22.10
CA GLU A 111 18.97 -23.95 -20.85
C GLU A 111 19.32 -25.25 -20.14
N ILE A 112 18.42 -26.23 -20.16
CA ILE A 112 18.67 -27.58 -19.65
C ILE A 112 19.79 -28.25 -20.46
N GLU A 113 19.76 -28.14 -21.79
CA GLU A 113 20.81 -28.69 -22.66
C GLU A 113 22.19 -28.09 -22.33
N LYS A 114 22.27 -26.77 -22.17
CA LYS A 114 23.51 -26.07 -21.79
C LYS A 114 24.00 -26.46 -20.39
N ALA A 115 23.11 -26.59 -19.41
CA ALA A 115 23.47 -26.99 -18.06
C ALA A 115 23.96 -28.44 -17.99
N SER A 116 23.43 -29.31 -18.85
CA SER A 116 23.84 -30.72 -18.94
C SER A 116 25.15 -30.97 -19.73
N ALA A 117 25.58 -29.98 -20.51
CA ALA A 117 26.80 -30.04 -21.32
C ALA A 117 28.06 -29.50 -20.61
N ALA A 118 27.92 -28.99 -19.38
CA ALA A 118 29.00 -28.48 -18.51
C ALA A 118 29.44 -29.53 -17.47
#